data_AF-A0A7G8WN17-F1
#
_entry.id   AF-A0A7G8WN17-F1
#
_cell.length_a   1.000
_cell.length_b   1.000
_cell.length_c   1.000
_cell.angle_alpha   90.00
_cell.angle_beta   90.00
_cell.angle_gamma   90.00
#
_symmetry.space_group_name_H-M   'P 1'
#
loop_
_entity.id
_entity.type
_entity.pdbx_description
1 polymer ?
#
loop_
_entity_poly.entity_id
_entity_poly.type
_entity_poly.pdbx_seq_one_letter_code
_entity_poly.pdbx_strand_id
1 'polypeptide(L)'
;MSTPKIVPKNTSAFFGASVVFLAITAAWNVGNLMLLDISVQQRWTVGMGLVSAMFAVVVVSKVVRDKEEANELINGIRNARYEEVLANAPAPGLGHL
;
A
#
# COMPACT_ATOMS: atom_id res chain seq x y z
N MET A 1 -16.13 20.04 -7.41
CA MET A 1 -15.63 19.16 -6.33
C MET A 1 -14.14 18.95 -6.58
N SER A 2 -13.28 19.50 -5.72
CA SER A 2 -11.83 19.31 -5.83
C SER A 2 -11.47 17.91 -5.39
N THR A 3 -11.12 17.04 -6.34
CA THR A 3 -10.60 15.70 -6.05
C THR A 3 -9.39 15.84 -5.14
N PRO A 4 -9.35 15.19 -3.96
CA PRO A 4 -8.20 15.28 -3.08
C PRO A 4 -6.97 14.79 -3.85
N LYS A 5 -5.98 15.66 -4.00
CA LYS A 5 -4.72 15.34 -4.66
C LYS A 5 -3.97 14.38 -3.75
N ILE A 6 -4.04 13.09 -4.05
CA ILE A 6 -3.24 12.06 -3.38
C ILE A 6 -1.78 12.39 -3.68
N VAL A 7 -1.09 13.03 -2.74
CA VAL A 7 0.34 13.29 -2.85
C VAL A 7 1.05 11.98 -2.53
N PRO A 8 1.83 11.39 -3.45
CA PRO A 8 2.59 10.19 -3.15
C PRO A 8 3.56 10.48 -2.00
N LYS A 9 3.44 9.78 -0.87
CA LYS A 9 4.36 9.89 0.28
C LYS A 9 5.78 9.38 -0.06
N ASN A 10 5.92 8.61 -1.13
CA ASN A 10 7.13 7.89 -1.51
C ASN A 10 7.75 8.51 -2.77
N THR A 11 9.07 8.74 -2.71
CA THR A 11 9.87 9.23 -3.83
C THR A 11 9.87 8.22 -4.98
N SER A 12 9.77 8.69 -6.21
CA SER A 12 9.80 7.87 -7.44
C SER A 12 11.01 6.94 -7.54
N ALA A 13 12.13 7.32 -6.93
CA ALA A 13 13.33 6.49 -6.81
C ALA A 13 13.09 5.18 -6.03
N PHE A 14 12.33 5.22 -4.92
CA PHE A 14 12.00 4.03 -4.15
C PHE A 14 11.05 3.09 -4.91
N PHE A 15 10.13 3.65 -5.69
CA PHE A 15 9.28 2.88 -6.60
C PHE A 15 10.12 2.17 -7.68
N GLY A 16 11.06 2.87 -8.30
CA GLY A 16 11.98 2.26 -9.28
C GLY A 16 12.82 1.14 -8.66
N ALA A 17 13.43 1.40 -7.50
CA ALA A 17 14.26 0.42 -6.80
C ALA A 17 13.47 -0.86 -6.43
N SER A 18 12.23 -0.71 -5.97
CA SER A 18 11.39 -1.86 -5.60
C SER A 18 10.99 -2.70 -6.81
N VAL A 19 10.67 -2.09 -7.96
CA VAL A 19 10.38 -2.81 -9.20
C VAL A 19 11.61 -3.57 -9.72
N VAL A 20 12.79 -2.92 -9.69
CA VAL A 20 14.04 -3.56 -10.10
C VAL A 20 14.38 -4.73 -9.19
N PHE A 21 14.25 -4.56 -7.88
CA PHE A 21 14.51 -5.63 -6.92
C PHE A 21 13.57 -6.82 -7.12
N LEU A 22 12.27 -6.56 -7.33
CA LEU A 22 11.29 -7.59 -7.65
C LEU A 22 11.69 -8.39 -8.91
N ALA A 23 12.10 -7.70 -9.97
CA ALA A 23 12.52 -8.34 -11.22
C ALA A 23 13.77 -9.21 -11.03
N ILE A 24 14.78 -8.71 -10.32
CA ILE A 24 16.02 -9.45 -10.03
C ILE A 24 15.70 -10.68 -9.18
N THR A 25 14.90 -10.54 -8.12
CA THR A 25 14.51 -11.67 -7.27
C THR A 25 13.71 -12.71 -8.04
N ALA A 26 12.78 -12.30 -8.91
CA ALA A 26 12.01 -13.23 -9.74
C ALA A 26 12.94 -14.02 -10.69
N ALA A 27 13.84 -13.32 -11.39
CA ALA A 27 14.82 -13.96 -12.29
C ALA A 27 15.74 -14.92 -11.53
N TRP A 28 16.22 -14.53 -10.34
CA TRP A 28 17.06 -15.37 -9.50
C TRP A 28 16.35 -16.66 -9.05
N ASN A 29 15.09 -16.57 -8.63
CA ASN A 29 14.31 -17.75 -8.23
C ASN A 29 14.04 -18.68 -9.41
N VAL A 30 13.68 -18.14 -10.58
CA VAL A 30 13.49 -18.93 -11.80
C VAL A 30 14.80 -19.61 -12.22
N GLY A 31 15.92 -18.89 -12.19
CA GLY A 31 17.24 -19.44 -12.49
C GLY A 31 17.60 -20.61 -11.58
N ASN A 32 17.43 -20.46 -10.26
CA ASN A 32 17.65 -21.55 -9.31
C ASN A 32 16.73 -22.74 -9.59
N LEU A 33 15.45 -22.51 -9.85
CA LEU A 33 14.50 -23.58 -10.14
C LEU A 33 14.88 -24.39 -11.39
N MET A 34 15.51 -23.75 -12.39
CA MET A 34 16.00 -24.43 -13.59
C MET A 34 17.29 -25.24 -13.34
N LEU A 35 18.14 -24.78 -12.43
CA LEU A 35 19.39 -25.45 -12.04
C LEU A 35 19.18 -26.62 -11.08
N LEU A 36 18.04 -26.69 -10.37
CA LEU A 36 17.73 -27.83 -9.52
C LEU A 36 17.52 -29.11 -10.32
N ASP A 37 18.26 -30.16 -9.96
CA ASP A 37 18.08 -31.51 -10.49
C ASP A 37 16.90 -32.21 -9.80
N ILE A 38 15.70 -31.87 -10.24
CA ILE A 38 14.42 -32.37 -9.71
C ILE A 38 13.51 -32.79 -10.86
N SER A 39 12.57 -33.69 -10.55
CA SER A 39 11.56 -34.10 -11.54
C SER A 39 10.69 -32.92 -11.99
N VAL A 40 10.15 -33.02 -13.21
CA VAL A 40 9.27 -31.98 -13.78
C VAL A 40 8.07 -31.70 -12.88
N GLN A 41 7.49 -32.74 -12.27
CA GLN A 41 6.35 -32.59 -11.36
C GLN A 41 6.74 -31.81 -10.09
N GLN A 42 7.89 -32.11 -9.48
CA GLN A 42 8.38 -31.35 -8.32
C GLN A 42 8.68 -29.89 -8.69
N ARG A 43 9.28 -29.68 -9.86
CA ARG A 43 9.58 -28.34 -10.38
C ARG A 43 8.31 -27.51 -10.54
N TRP A 44 7.24 -28.10 -11.07
CA TRP A 44 5.94 -27.45 -11.20
C TRP A 44 5.35 -27.09 -9.83
N THR A 45 5.35 -28.03 -8.88
CA THR A 45 4.84 -27.80 -7.53
C THR A 45 5.57 -26.65 -6.84
N VAL A 46 6.90 -26.62 -6.89
CA VAL A 46 7.71 -25.55 -6.30
C VAL A 46 7.48 -24.23 -7.02
N GLY A 47 7.48 -24.24 -8.36
CA GLY A 47 7.24 -23.04 -9.18
C GLY A 47 5.88 -22.41 -8.89
N MET A 48 4.82 -23.21 -8.81
CA MET A 48 3.48 -22.72 -8.45
C MET A 48 3.44 -22.19 -7.02
N GLY A 49 4.13 -22.83 -6.08
CA GLY A 49 4.27 -22.31 -4.71
C GLY A 49 4.92 -20.93 -4.67
N LEU A 50 5.96 -20.72 -5.49
CA LEU A 50 6.68 -19.46 -5.58
C LEU A 50 5.80 -18.34 -6.17
N VAL A 51 5.07 -18.63 -7.26
CA VAL A 51 4.09 -17.70 -7.85
C VAL A 51 2.99 -17.35 -6.85
N SER A 52 2.46 -18.36 -6.15
CA SER A 52 1.40 -18.18 -5.16
C SER A 52 1.87 -17.29 -4.00
N ALA A 53 3.09 -17.48 -3.52
CA ALA A 53 3.68 -16.67 -2.46
C ALA A 53 3.86 -15.21 -2.89
N MET A 54 4.39 -14.96 -4.10
CA MET A 54 4.53 -13.61 -4.64
C MET A 54 3.16 -12.92 -4.76
N PHE A 55 2.16 -13.64 -5.29
CA PHE A 55 0.80 -13.11 -5.41
C PHE A 55 0.21 -12.77 -4.04
N ALA A 56 0.35 -13.66 -3.05
CA ALA A 56 -0.16 -13.44 -1.70
C ALA A 56 0.45 -12.17 -1.06
N VAL A 57 1.75 -11.96 -1.19
CA VAL A 57 2.42 -10.75 -0.68
C VAL A 57 1.83 -9.49 -1.33
N VAL A 58 1.68 -9.47 -2.65
CA VAL A 58 1.11 -8.31 -3.38
C VAL A 58 -0.33 -8.03 -2.93
N VAL A 59 -1.16 -9.06 -2.77
CA VAL A 59 -2.55 -8.91 -2.33
C VAL A 59 -2.60 -8.37 -0.90
N VAL A 60 -1.82 -8.94 0.03
CA VAL A 60 -1.77 -8.47 1.41
C VAL A 60 -1.29 -7.02 1.48
N SER A 61 -0.24 -6.65 0.75
CA SER A 61 0.25 -5.27 0.70
C SER A 61 -0.80 -4.29 0.18
N LYS A 62 -1.59 -4.67 -0.83
CA LYS A 62 -2.70 -3.85 -1.33
C LYS A 62 -3.79 -3.69 -0.28
N VAL A 63 -4.24 -4.78 0.34
CA VAL A 63 -5.30 -4.73 1.38
C VAL A 63 -4.88 -3.86 2.56
N VAL A 64 -3.63 -3.95 3.01
CA VAL A 64 -3.10 -3.11 4.09
C VAL A 64 -3.06 -1.65 3.67
N ARG A 65 -2.57 -1.36 2.46
CA ARG A 65 -2.52 0.00 1.92
C ARG A 65 -3.92 0.62 1.80
N ASP A 66 -4.88 -0.10 1.25
CA ASP A 66 -6.25 0.38 1.08
C ASP A 66 -6.89 0.70 2.45
N LYS A 67 -6.59 -0.12 3.47
CA LYS A 67 -7.04 0.13 4.86
C LYS A 67 -6.39 1.38 5.45
N GLU A 68 -5.10 1.60 5.21
CA GLU A 68 -4.39 2.80 5.68
C GLU A 68 -4.92 4.07 4.99
N GLU A 69 -5.09 4.05 3.67
CA GLU A 69 -5.65 5.17 2.89
C GLU A 69 -7.08 5.51 3.35
N ALA A 70 -7.92 4.51 3.63
CA ALA A 70 -9.26 4.72 4.17
C ALA A 70 -9.25 5.36 5.57
N ASN A 71 -8.34 4.93 6.46
CA ASN A 71 -8.19 5.53 7.78
C ASN A 71 -7.67 6.97 7.72
N GLU A 72 -6.73 7.25 6.82
CA GLU A 72 -6.22 8.61 6.58
C GLU A 72 -7.34 9.55 6.12
N LEU A 73 -8.21 9.08 5.21
CA LEU A 73 -9.37 9.84 4.75
C LEU A 73 -10.36 10.13 5.89
N ILE A 74 -10.71 9.14 6.70
CA ILE A 74 -11.65 9.30 7.83
C ILE A 74 -11.10 10.33 8.83
N ASN A 75 -9.81 10.26 9.16
CA ASN A 75 -9.17 11.21 10.06
C ASN A 75 -9.14 12.63 9.48
N GLY A 76 -8.89 12.77 8.17
CA GLY A 76 -8.98 14.06 7.48
C GLY A 76 -10.37 14.68 7.57
N ILE A 77 -11.42 13.90 7.32
CA ILE A 77 -12.82 14.36 7.45
C ILE A 77 -13.13 14.76 8.89
N ARG A 78 -12.71 13.96 9.88
CA ARG A 78 -12.90 14.29 11.30
C ARG A 78 -12.24 15.62 11.65
N ASN A 79 -10.99 15.83 11.23
CA ASN A 79 -10.27 17.07 11.48
C ASN A 79 -10.96 18.28 10.84
N ALA A 80 -11.39 18.17 9.58
CA ALA A 80 -12.14 19.24 8.91
C ALA A 80 -13.45 19.56 9.63
N ARG A 81 -14.18 18.53 10.10
CA ARG A 81 -15.40 18.72 10.89
C ARG A 81 -15.13 19.37 12.23
N TYR A 82 -14.05 19.00 12.93
CA TYR A 82 -13.64 19.67 14.17
C TYR A 82 -13.30 21.13 13.93
N GLU A 83 -12.59 21.44 12.84
CA GLU A 83 -12.27 22.81 12.45
C GLU A 83 -13.53 23.64 12.16
N GLU A 84 -14.51 23.09 11.43
CA GLU A 84 -15.82 23.73 11.21
C GLU A 84 -16.60 23.95 12.51
N VAL A 85 -16.60 22.97 13.42
CA VAL A 85 -17.27 23.10 14.72
C VAL A 85 -16.59 24.17 15.57
N LEU A 86 -15.26 24.25 15.56
CA LEU A 86 -14.52 25.28 16.27
C LEU A 86 -14.73 26.68 15.65
N ALA A 87 -14.81 26.76 14.33
CA ALA A 87 -15.07 28.02 13.62
C ALA A 87 -16.51 28.54 13.85
N ASN A 88 -17.48 27.63 14.01
CA ASN A 88 -18.89 27.98 14.25
C ASN A 88 -19.28 27.97 15.73
N ALA A 89 -18.39 27.59 16.64
CA ALA A 89 -18.67 27.66 18.06
C ALA A 89 -18.71 29.13 18.50
N PRO A 90 -19.80 29.61 19.13
CA PRO A 90 -19.82 30.96 19.69
C PRO A 90 -18.72 31.05 20.75
N ALA A 91 -17.88 32.08 20.65
CA ALA A 91 -16.77 32.28 21.58
C ALA A 91 -17.27 32.14 23.03
N PRO A 92 -16.74 31.16 23.81
CA PRO A 92 -17.14 30.99 25.20
C PRO A 92 -16.61 32.21 25.98
N GLY A 93 -17.49 33.20 26.17
CA GLY A 93 -17.16 34.47 26.82
C GLY A 93 -17.81 35.73 26.24
N LEU A 94 -18.46 35.67 25.07
CA LEU A 94 -19.23 36.82 24.53
C LEU A 94 -20.74 36.57 24.59
N GLY A 95 -21.21 36.19 25.78
CA GLY A 95 -22.63 36.30 26.11
C GLY A 95 -23.02 37.78 26.20
N HIS A 96 -23.97 38.17 25.37
CA HIS A 96 -24.82 39.37 25.49
C HIS A 96 -24.09 40.71 25.75
N LEU A 97 -23.91 41.47 24.67
CA LEU A 97 -24.15 42.92 24.69
C LEU A 97 -25.21 43.23 23.63
#